data_AF-A0AAV5UJ64-F1
#
_entry.id   AF-A0AAV5UJ64-F1
#
_cell.length_a   1.000
_cell.length_b   1.000
_cell.length_c   1.000
_cell.angle_alpha   90.00
_cell.angle_beta   90.00
_cell.angle_gamma   90.00
#
_symmetry.space_group_name_H-M   'P 1'
#
loop_
_entity.id
_entity.type
_entity.pdbx_description
1 polymer ?
#
loop_
_entity_poly.entity_id
_entity_poly.type
_entity_poly.pdbx_seq_one_letter_code
_entity_poly.pdbx_strand_id
1 'polypeptide(L)'
;SFTMSAAAVFALLSTCLVGFAASTCATSDNANCGSWVANGFCNNGAYTTAQKQAYCPNTCLNVGCVVTTTVIPTTDQNANCAKFAANPTNPFCVNTLTAAQKRFYCATTCSFEITPNADCKVYTVSNNAFAGMTPTNRTQAPGQAVVITPTGATVSRVYVGSTCTLNLYAEAAAVPGTTAVAEAKVGTAGPFQTVTTATTAASYSCTCT
;
A
#
# COMPACT_ATOMS: atom_id res chain seq x y z
N SER A 1 16.82 0.34 82.48
CA SER A 1 17.94 -0.23 81.71
C SER A 1 17.38 -1.00 80.53
N PHE A 2 17.37 -0.40 79.34
CA PHE A 2 16.93 -1.02 78.09
C PHE A 2 18.15 -1.14 77.18
N THR A 3 18.66 -2.36 77.00
CA THR A 3 19.69 -2.68 76.00
C THR A 3 19.00 -3.28 74.77
N MET A 4 18.73 -2.45 73.76
CA MET A 4 18.38 -2.93 72.42
C MET A 4 19.67 -3.18 71.63
N SER A 5 19.87 -4.44 71.24
CA SER A 5 20.98 -4.89 70.38
C SER A 5 20.93 -4.24 69.00
N ALA A 6 21.99 -3.49 68.66
CA ALA A 6 22.19 -2.79 67.39
C ALA A 6 22.61 -3.72 66.20
N ALA A 7 22.40 -5.03 66.31
CA ALA A 7 22.94 -6.00 65.35
C ALA A 7 21.92 -6.60 64.36
N ALA A 8 20.63 -6.25 64.47
CA ALA A 8 19.56 -6.90 63.69
C ALA A 8 18.87 -6.02 62.64
N VAL A 9 19.37 -4.81 62.37
CA VAL A 9 18.73 -3.87 61.42
C VAL A 9 19.42 -3.85 60.04
N PHE A 10 20.63 -4.42 59.90
CA PHE A 10 21.42 -4.29 58.68
C PHE A 10 21.29 -5.46 57.67
N ALA A 11 20.49 -6.49 57.97
CA ALA A 11 20.43 -7.73 57.19
C ALA A 11 19.08 -7.98 56.47
N LEU A 12 18.22 -6.97 56.32
CA LEU A 12 16.87 -7.13 55.74
C LEU A 12 16.55 -6.14 54.60
N LEU A 13 17.58 -5.57 53.97
CA LEU A 13 17.42 -4.61 52.85
C LEU A 13 18.16 -5.02 51.56
N SER A 14 18.39 -6.33 51.37
CA SER A 14 19.25 -6.81 50.26
C SER A 14 18.59 -7.83 49.33
N THR A 15 17.27 -7.92 49.29
CA THR A 15 16.56 -8.87 48.40
C THR A 15 15.40 -8.20 47.69
N CYS A 16 15.35 -8.43 46.37
CA CYS A 16 14.34 -7.99 45.40
C CYS A 16 14.49 -6.59 44.80
N LEU A 17 15.67 -6.27 44.26
CA LEU A 17 15.73 -5.53 43.00
C LEU A 17 15.93 -6.53 41.86
N VAL A 18 14.94 -7.39 41.65
CA VAL A 18 14.80 -8.07 40.36
C VAL A 18 14.37 -6.98 39.40
N GLY A 19 15.36 -6.34 38.78
CA GLY A 19 15.13 -5.39 37.71
C GLY A 19 14.22 -6.05 36.70
N PHE A 20 13.00 -5.54 36.57
CA PHE A 20 12.25 -5.69 35.35
C PHE A 20 13.11 -5.03 34.27
N ALA A 21 13.98 -5.82 33.64
CA ALA A 21 14.48 -5.51 32.32
C ALA A 21 13.26 -5.63 31.40
N ALA A 22 12.35 -4.65 31.48
CA ALA A 22 11.47 -4.32 30.40
C ALA A 22 12.41 -3.95 29.26
N SER A 23 12.75 -4.94 28.45
CA SER A 23 13.43 -4.71 27.21
C SER A 23 12.63 -3.67 26.45
N THR A 24 13.15 -2.46 26.33
CA THR A 24 12.53 -1.40 25.54
C THR A 24 12.74 -1.78 24.08
N CYS A 25 11.83 -2.59 23.57
CA CYS A 25 11.71 -2.84 22.15
C CYS A 25 11.63 -1.50 21.45
N ALA A 26 12.46 -1.32 20.42
CA ALA A 26 12.28 -0.17 19.56
C ALA A 26 10.89 -0.24 18.90
N THR A 27 10.34 0.91 18.53
CA THR A 27 9.00 0.99 17.90
C THR A 27 9.01 0.59 16.43
N SER A 28 10.19 0.51 15.81
CA SER A 28 10.38 0.18 14.39
C SER A 28 11.70 -0.56 14.17
N ASP A 29 11.78 -1.28 13.05
CA ASP A 29 13.01 -1.95 12.61
C ASP A 29 14.00 -0.96 12.01
N ASN A 30 15.28 -1.23 12.19
CA ASN A 30 16.35 -0.57 11.45
C ASN A 30 16.18 -0.83 9.95
N ALA A 31 16.50 0.16 9.12
CA ALA A 31 16.41 0.04 7.66
C ALA A 31 17.19 -1.18 7.09
N ASN A 32 18.23 -1.64 7.78
CA ASN A 32 19.03 -2.79 7.38
C ASN A 32 18.52 -4.15 7.89
N CYS A 33 17.45 -4.19 8.68
CA CYS A 33 16.98 -5.45 9.29
C CYS A 33 16.70 -6.53 8.27
N GLY A 34 16.09 -6.21 7.12
CA GLY A 34 15.87 -7.20 6.06
C GLY A 34 17.15 -7.90 5.62
N SER A 35 18.25 -7.15 5.44
CA SER A 35 19.55 -7.70 5.09
C SER A 35 20.18 -8.49 6.24
N TRP A 36 20.15 -7.95 7.47
CA TRP A 36 20.76 -8.60 8.63
C TRP A 36 20.05 -9.90 9.01
N VAL A 37 18.72 -9.94 8.94
CA VAL A 37 17.93 -11.14 9.20
C VAL A 37 18.20 -12.21 8.15
N ALA A 38 18.33 -11.83 6.86
CA ALA A 38 18.75 -12.77 5.81
C ALA A 38 20.14 -13.37 6.08
N ASN A 39 21.02 -12.64 6.77
CA ASN A 39 22.35 -13.09 7.21
C ASN A 39 22.36 -13.72 8.62
N GLY A 40 21.19 -14.06 9.18
CA GLY A 40 21.07 -14.81 10.42
C GLY A 40 21.13 -13.98 11.71
N PHE A 41 21.00 -12.65 11.65
CA PHE A 41 21.07 -11.76 12.82
C PHE A 41 20.18 -12.20 13.99
N CYS A 42 18.92 -12.56 13.74
CA CYS A 42 18.00 -12.96 14.82
C CYS A 42 18.44 -14.25 15.54
N ASN A 43 19.13 -15.16 14.83
CA ASN A 43 19.52 -16.47 15.34
C ASN A 43 20.99 -16.53 15.80
N ASN A 44 21.79 -15.53 15.46
CA ASN A 44 23.20 -15.48 15.82
C ASN A 44 23.35 -15.17 17.32
N GLY A 45 24.04 -16.06 18.04
CA GLY A 45 24.30 -15.95 19.49
C GLY A 45 25.32 -14.86 19.87
N ALA A 46 26.07 -14.32 18.90
CA ALA A 46 26.97 -13.19 19.12
C ALA A 46 26.21 -11.87 19.38
N TYR A 47 24.94 -11.79 18.99
CA TYR A 47 24.09 -10.64 19.29
C TYR A 47 23.20 -10.93 20.49
N THR A 48 23.21 -10.01 21.45
CA THR A 48 22.37 -10.11 22.64
C THR A 48 20.90 -9.90 22.29
N THR A 49 19.98 -10.40 23.13
CA THR A 49 18.54 -10.15 22.98
C THR A 49 18.26 -8.65 22.93
N ALA A 50 18.92 -7.85 23.79
CA ALA A 50 18.79 -6.39 23.80
C ALA A 50 19.19 -5.75 22.46
N GLN A 51 20.28 -6.21 21.82
CA GLN A 51 20.66 -5.72 20.49
C GLN A 51 19.61 -6.08 19.45
N LYS A 52 19.08 -7.30 19.48
CA LYS A 52 18.04 -7.72 18.55
C LYS A 52 16.74 -6.93 18.73
N GLN A 53 16.36 -6.63 19.97
CA GLN A 53 15.21 -5.78 20.31
C GLN A 53 15.40 -4.31 19.95
N ALA A 54 16.64 -3.80 20.03
CA ALA A 54 16.95 -2.41 19.67
C ALA A 54 17.00 -2.20 18.16
N TYR A 55 17.50 -3.18 17.41
CA TYR A 55 17.69 -3.05 15.97
C TYR A 55 16.54 -3.61 15.15
N CYS A 56 16.02 -4.79 15.47
CA CYS A 56 15.01 -5.48 14.66
C CYS A 56 13.84 -6.02 15.51
N PRO A 57 13.18 -5.17 16.34
CA PRO A 57 12.11 -5.57 17.25
C PRO A 57 10.91 -6.24 16.59
N ASN A 58 10.56 -5.84 15.37
CA ASN A 58 9.38 -6.34 14.66
C ASN A 58 9.72 -7.52 13.74
N THR A 59 10.95 -7.56 13.21
CA THR A 59 11.40 -8.66 12.35
C THR A 59 11.87 -9.88 13.15
N CYS A 60 12.57 -9.72 14.27
CA CYS A 60 13.06 -10.83 15.08
C CYS A 60 12.00 -11.33 16.07
N LEU A 61 11.01 -12.11 15.62
CA LEU A 61 9.85 -12.54 16.44
C LEU A 61 10.19 -13.26 17.75
N ASN A 62 11.39 -13.85 17.88
CA ASN A 62 11.81 -14.63 19.05
C ASN A 62 12.41 -13.79 20.19
N VAL A 63 12.43 -12.46 20.08
CA VAL A 63 13.09 -11.60 21.07
C VAL A 63 12.17 -11.12 22.18
N GLY A 64 10.95 -11.66 22.28
CA GLY A 64 9.99 -11.28 23.33
C GLY A 64 9.46 -9.85 23.20
N CYS A 65 9.69 -9.19 22.07
CA CYS A 65 8.98 -7.97 21.74
C CYS A 65 7.53 -8.33 21.39
N VAL A 66 6.58 -7.69 22.08
CA VAL A 66 5.21 -7.65 21.59
C VAL A 66 5.26 -6.81 20.33
N VAL A 67 5.43 -7.49 19.21
CA VAL A 67 5.11 -6.90 17.93
C VAL A 67 3.62 -6.63 18.04
N THR A 68 3.23 -5.36 18.17
CA THR A 68 1.92 -4.96 17.71
C THR A 68 1.94 -5.21 16.22
N THR A 69 1.70 -6.47 15.82
CA THR A 69 1.35 -6.81 14.45
C THR A 69 0.13 -5.97 14.21
N THR A 70 0.36 -4.83 13.55
CA THR A 70 -0.73 -3.96 13.12
C THR A 70 -1.49 -4.86 12.19
N VAL A 71 -2.63 -5.38 12.66
CA VAL A 71 -3.49 -6.24 11.88
C VAL A 71 -3.80 -5.43 10.64
N ILE A 72 -3.26 -5.86 9.51
CA ILE A 72 -3.43 -5.15 8.26
C ILE A 72 -4.91 -5.32 7.92
N PRO A 73 -5.69 -4.23 7.91
CA PRO A 73 -7.11 -4.35 7.65
C PRO A 73 -7.35 -4.92 6.25
N THR A 74 -8.25 -5.90 6.16
CA THR A 74 -8.74 -6.45 4.88
C THR A 74 -10.07 -5.82 4.47
N THR A 75 -10.72 -5.11 5.40
CA THR A 75 -11.98 -4.38 5.22
C THR A 75 -11.79 -2.88 5.39
N ASP A 76 -12.70 -2.10 4.83
CA ASP A 76 -12.72 -0.65 5.03
C ASP A 76 -12.90 -0.32 6.52
N GLN A 77 -11.99 0.51 7.04
CA GLN A 77 -12.03 0.97 8.43
C GLN A 77 -12.77 2.31 8.57
N ASN A 78 -13.03 3.00 7.45
CA ASN A 78 -13.76 4.26 7.42
C ASN A 78 -15.07 4.13 6.63
N ALA A 79 -16.19 4.50 7.26
CA ALA A 79 -17.51 4.47 6.60
C ALA A 79 -17.61 5.37 5.35
N ASN A 80 -16.72 6.37 5.20
CA ASN A 80 -16.71 7.29 4.06
C ASN A 80 -15.86 6.82 2.88
N CYS A 81 -15.31 5.59 2.89
CA CYS A 81 -14.41 5.12 1.83
C CYS A 81 -14.99 5.26 0.42
N ALA A 82 -16.26 4.91 0.22
CA ALA A 82 -16.94 5.10 -1.06
C ALA A 82 -16.98 6.57 -1.50
N LYS A 83 -17.30 7.50 -0.57
CA LYS A 83 -17.34 8.94 -0.84
C LYS A 83 -15.96 9.51 -1.16
N PHE A 84 -14.93 9.05 -0.44
CA PHE A 84 -13.55 9.47 -0.67
C PHE A 84 -12.98 8.94 -1.98
N ALA A 85 -13.31 7.70 -2.35
CA ALA A 85 -12.92 7.13 -3.63
C ALA A 85 -13.63 7.81 -4.81
N ALA A 86 -14.89 8.23 -4.64
CA ALA A 86 -15.66 8.92 -5.68
C ALA A 86 -15.35 10.42 -5.83
N ASN A 87 -14.43 10.98 -5.04
CA ASN A 87 -14.11 12.40 -5.09
C ASN A 87 -13.49 12.78 -6.46
N PRO A 88 -14.07 13.72 -7.23
CA PRO A 88 -13.60 14.05 -8.58
C PRO A 88 -12.27 14.81 -8.61
N THR A 89 -11.93 15.51 -7.52
CA THR A 89 -10.73 16.37 -7.44
C THR A 89 -9.56 15.64 -6.81
N ASN A 90 -9.81 14.87 -5.75
CA ASN A 90 -8.79 14.14 -5.00
C ASN A 90 -9.30 12.75 -4.61
N PRO A 91 -9.38 11.80 -5.57
CA PRO A 91 -9.93 10.48 -5.31
C PRO A 91 -8.94 9.66 -4.48
N PHE A 92 -9.39 9.22 -3.31
CA PHE A 92 -8.53 8.65 -2.27
C PHE A 92 -7.69 7.45 -2.75
N CYS A 93 -8.28 6.56 -3.55
CA CYS A 93 -7.57 5.35 -3.98
C CYS A 93 -6.42 5.61 -4.96
N VAL A 94 -6.47 6.72 -5.72
CA VAL A 94 -5.46 7.05 -6.74
C VAL A 94 -4.61 8.27 -6.38
N ASN A 95 -4.78 8.83 -5.18
CA ASN A 95 -3.97 9.94 -4.71
C ASN A 95 -2.53 9.49 -4.35
N THR A 96 -1.75 10.43 -3.81
CA THR A 96 -0.33 10.26 -3.45
C THR A 96 -0.07 9.39 -2.21
N LEU A 97 -1.10 8.89 -1.53
CA LEU A 97 -0.92 8.00 -0.38
C LEU A 97 -0.30 6.66 -0.81
N THR A 98 0.50 6.09 0.10
CA THR A 98 1.08 4.75 -0.07
C THR A 98 -0.01 3.68 -0.06
N ALA A 99 0.28 2.51 -0.65
CA ALA A 99 -0.62 1.36 -0.58
C ALA A 99 -0.93 0.94 0.86
N ALA A 100 0.04 1.06 1.78
CA ALA A 100 -0.15 0.78 3.20
C ALA A 100 -1.14 1.75 3.86
N GLN A 101 -1.01 3.05 3.60
CA GLN A 101 -1.97 4.06 4.10
C GLN A 101 -3.37 3.83 3.52
N LYS A 102 -3.48 3.57 2.20
CA LYS A 102 -4.77 3.27 1.57
C LYS A 102 -5.42 2.03 2.19
N ARG A 103 -4.63 0.98 2.43
CA ARG A 103 -5.09 -0.26 3.07
C ARG A 103 -5.54 -0.05 4.51
N PHE A 104 -4.89 0.85 5.26
CA PHE A 104 -5.30 1.14 6.63
C PHE A 104 -6.70 1.76 6.72
N TYR A 105 -7.08 2.60 5.76
CA TYR A 105 -8.38 3.28 5.78
C TYR A 105 -9.46 2.58 4.97
N CYS A 106 -9.16 2.16 3.74
CA CYS A 106 -10.12 1.75 2.72
C CYS A 106 -9.64 0.50 1.95
N ALA A 107 -9.32 -0.57 2.68
CA ALA A 107 -8.76 -1.79 2.12
C ALA A 107 -9.60 -2.42 1.00
N THR A 108 -10.93 -2.49 1.17
CA THR A 108 -11.81 -3.11 0.19
C THR A 108 -12.09 -2.15 -0.96
N THR A 109 -12.43 -0.89 -0.64
CA THR A 109 -12.75 0.12 -1.66
C THR A 109 -11.57 0.40 -2.60
N CYS A 110 -10.33 0.43 -2.08
CA CYS A 110 -9.13 0.67 -2.88
C CYS A 110 -8.35 -0.62 -3.23
N SER A 111 -9.00 -1.78 -3.20
CA SER A 111 -8.35 -3.08 -3.36
C SER A 111 -7.53 -3.18 -4.65
N PHE A 112 -8.04 -2.63 -5.77
CA PHE A 112 -7.30 -2.56 -7.03
C PHE A 112 -6.06 -1.67 -6.92
N GLU A 113 -6.17 -0.50 -6.31
CA GLU A 113 -5.07 0.45 -6.23
C GLU A 113 -4.00 0.04 -5.22
N ILE A 114 -4.36 -0.82 -4.27
CA ILE A 114 -3.47 -1.47 -3.31
C ILE A 114 -2.74 -2.65 -3.96
N THR A 115 -3.48 -3.50 -4.68
CA THR A 115 -2.95 -4.69 -5.35
C THR A 115 -3.57 -4.79 -6.75
N PRO A 116 -2.98 -4.09 -7.74
CA PRO A 116 -3.51 -4.11 -9.10
C PRO A 116 -3.52 -5.53 -9.65
N ASN A 117 -4.64 -5.93 -10.25
CA ASN A 117 -4.86 -7.29 -10.76
C ASN A 117 -5.27 -7.30 -12.25
N ALA A 118 -5.02 -6.21 -12.95
CA ALA A 118 -5.30 -6.06 -14.38
C ALA A 118 -4.16 -5.31 -15.08
N ASP A 119 -4.12 -5.46 -16.39
CA ASP A 119 -3.07 -4.89 -17.24
C ASP A 119 -3.21 -3.38 -17.38
N CYS A 120 -4.44 -2.92 -17.67
CA CYS A 120 -4.77 -1.50 -17.69
C CYS A 120 -6.14 -1.23 -17.06
N LYS A 121 -6.32 -0.01 -16.54
CA LYS A 121 -7.61 0.49 -16.06
C LYS A 121 -7.77 1.97 -16.39
N VAL A 122 -8.95 2.38 -16.83
CA VAL A 122 -9.28 3.78 -17.09
C VAL A 122 -10.12 4.31 -15.94
N TYR A 123 -9.87 5.55 -15.53
CA TYR A 123 -10.67 6.25 -14.55
C TYR A 123 -11.29 7.50 -15.16
N THR A 124 -12.59 7.65 -14.94
CA THR A 124 -13.37 8.75 -15.49
C THR A 124 -14.00 9.59 -14.40
N VAL A 125 -14.35 10.81 -14.76
CA VAL A 125 -15.21 11.70 -13.99
C VAL A 125 -16.49 11.93 -14.80
N SER A 126 -17.64 11.59 -14.21
CA SER A 126 -18.96 11.86 -14.78
C SER A 126 -19.92 12.25 -13.68
N ASN A 127 -20.82 13.21 -13.93
CA ASN A 127 -21.76 13.72 -12.92
C ASN A 127 -21.07 14.07 -11.58
N ASN A 128 -19.89 14.69 -11.65
CA ASN A 128 -19.06 15.06 -10.50
C ASN A 128 -18.61 13.87 -9.61
N ALA A 129 -18.56 12.65 -10.16
CA ALA A 129 -18.10 11.45 -9.47
C ALA A 129 -16.93 10.81 -10.23
N PHE A 130 -15.86 10.49 -9.50
CA PHE A 130 -14.73 9.71 -9.99
C PHE A 130 -15.05 8.22 -9.92
N ALA A 131 -14.79 7.48 -10.99
CA ALA A 131 -14.99 6.04 -11.01
C ALA A 131 -13.91 5.35 -11.84
N GLY A 132 -13.47 4.18 -11.37
CA GLY A 132 -12.70 3.26 -12.19
C GLY A 132 -13.63 2.47 -13.10
N MET A 133 -13.29 2.36 -14.38
CA MET A 133 -14.07 1.58 -15.33
C MET A 133 -13.99 0.09 -15.06
N THR A 134 -15.10 -0.59 -15.36
CA THR A 134 -15.21 -2.04 -15.48
C THR A 134 -15.74 -2.39 -16.89
N PRO A 135 -15.22 -3.44 -17.55
CA PRO A 135 -14.15 -4.31 -17.11
C PRO A 135 -12.78 -3.60 -17.14
N THR A 136 -11.87 -4.07 -16.29
CA THR A 136 -10.44 -3.83 -16.51
C THR A 136 -10.00 -4.74 -17.66
N ASN A 137 -9.18 -4.24 -18.58
CA ASN A 137 -8.78 -5.02 -19.76
C ASN A 137 -7.77 -6.09 -19.35
N ARG A 138 -8.24 -7.16 -18.69
CA ARG A 138 -7.48 -8.37 -18.44
C ARG A 138 -7.64 -9.28 -19.66
N THR A 139 -6.96 -8.91 -20.73
CA THR A 139 -6.45 -9.79 -21.80
C THR A 139 -7.38 -10.86 -22.41
N GLN A 140 -8.72 -10.75 -22.37
CA GLN A 140 -9.56 -11.68 -23.15
C GLN A 140 -9.62 -11.35 -24.65
N ALA A 141 -9.24 -10.12 -25.06
CA ALA A 141 -9.07 -9.75 -26.47
C ALA A 141 -8.01 -8.65 -26.64
N PRO A 142 -6.71 -8.97 -26.55
CA PRO A 142 -5.66 -8.01 -26.89
C PRO A 142 -5.90 -7.46 -28.31
N GLY A 143 -5.92 -6.13 -28.44
CA GLY A 143 -6.12 -5.45 -29.73
C GLY A 143 -7.55 -5.05 -30.08
N GLN A 144 -8.57 -5.23 -29.21
CA GLN A 144 -9.86 -4.56 -29.38
C GLN A 144 -9.98 -3.31 -28.50
N ALA A 145 -10.55 -2.24 -29.06
CA ALA A 145 -10.87 -1.05 -28.29
C ALA A 145 -12.13 -1.29 -27.44
N VAL A 146 -12.09 -0.84 -26.19
CA VAL A 146 -13.17 -0.88 -25.23
C VAL A 146 -13.79 0.51 -25.14
N VAL A 147 -15.10 0.61 -25.34
CA VAL A 147 -15.85 1.87 -25.24
C VAL A 147 -15.82 2.40 -23.81
N ILE A 148 -15.60 3.71 -23.67
CA ILE A 148 -15.64 4.43 -22.40
C ILE A 148 -17.09 4.75 -22.04
N THR A 149 -17.52 4.31 -20.86
CA THR A 149 -18.86 4.53 -20.33
C THR A 149 -18.81 5.24 -18.96
N PRO A 150 -19.79 6.12 -18.66
CA PRO A 150 -20.84 6.60 -19.57
C PRO A 150 -20.28 7.49 -20.70
N THR A 151 -21.01 7.58 -21.82
CA THR A 151 -20.66 8.47 -22.93
C THR A 151 -20.55 9.91 -22.44
N GLY A 152 -19.49 10.62 -22.84
CA GLY A 152 -19.23 12.00 -22.41
C GLY A 152 -18.54 12.12 -21.05
N ALA A 153 -18.18 11.02 -20.40
CA ALA A 153 -17.32 11.07 -19.22
C ALA A 153 -15.92 11.61 -19.56
N THR A 154 -15.33 12.35 -18.62
CA THR A 154 -13.96 12.86 -18.77
C THR A 154 -12.97 11.81 -18.28
N VAL A 155 -12.03 11.37 -19.12
CA VAL A 155 -10.91 10.52 -18.69
C VAL A 155 -9.94 11.37 -17.87
N SER A 156 -9.73 10.98 -16.61
CA SER A 156 -8.88 11.73 -15.68
C SER A 156 -7.53 11.04 -15.45
N ARG A 157 -7.56 9.71 -15.27
CA ARG A 157 -6.38 8.91 -14.93
C ARG A 157 -6.43 7.55 -15.58
N VAL A 158 -5.28 6.91 -15.70
CA VAL A 158 -5.17 5.51 -16.10
C VAL A 158 -4.19 4.77 -15.22
N TYR A 159 -4.47 3.48 -15.02
CA TYR A 159 -3.50 2.49 -14.59
C TYR A 159 -2.91 1.81 -15.83
N VAL A 160 -1.59 1.66 -15.88
CA VAL A 160 -0.91 0.87 -16.92
C VAL A 160 0.17 0.01 -16.26
N GLY A 161 0.04 -1.31 -16.37
CA GLY A 161 1.03 -2.28 -15.88
C GLY A 161 2.38 -2.09 -16.56
N SER A 162 3.47 -2.45 -15.90
CA SER A 162 4.84 -2.09 -16.29
C SER A 162 5.27 -2.55 -17.68
N THR A 163 4.68 -3.61 -18.22
CA THR A 163 4.97 -4.10 -19.57
C THR A 163 3.85 -3.79 -20.57
N CYS A 164 2.93 -2.93 -20.18
CA CYS A 164 1.74 -2.59 -20.96
C CYS A 164 1.82 -1.18 -21.54
N THR A 165 1.10 -0.98 -22.64
CA THR A 165 0.80 0.32 -23.24
C THR A 165 -0.71 0.45 -23.38
N LEU A 166 -1.25 1.56 -22.87
CA LEU A 166 -2.64 1.95 -23.05
C LEU A 166 -2.73 3.04 -24.11
N ASN A 167 -3.57 2.83 -25.12
CA ASN A 167 -3.90 3.84 -26.12
C ASN A 167 -5.33 4.32 -25.91
N LEU A 168 -5.52 5.64 -25.95
CA LEU A 168 -6.81 6.32 -25.91
C LEU A 168 -7.17 6.79 -27.32
N TYR A 169 -8.44 6.65 -27.68
CA TYR A 169 -8.96 7.04 -29.00
C TYR A 169 -10.15 8.00 -28.86
N ALA A 170 -10.25 8.95 -29.80
CA ALA A 170 -11.38 9.87 -29.88
C ALA A 170 -12.69 9.18 -30.34
N GLU A 171 -12.57 8.06 -31.06
CA GLU A 171 -13.69 7.31 -31.62
C GLU A 171 -14.13 6.17 -30.69
N ALA A 172 -15.45 5.94 -30.57
CA ALA A 172 -15.98 4.84 -29.75
C ALA A 172 -15.66 3.46 -30.36
N ALA A 173 -15.69 3.34 -31.69
CA ALA A 173 -15.43 2.11 -32.43
C ALA A 173 -14.02 2.09 -33.03
N ALA A 174 -13.01 2.48 -32.25
CA ALA A 174 -11.63 2.49 -32.71
C ALA A 174 -11.13 1.07 -33.04
N VAL A 175 -10.33 0.96 -34.10
CA VAL A 175 -9.66 -0.28 -34.50
C VAL A 175 -8.16 -0.11 -34.23
N PRO A 176 -7.61 -0.76 -33.19
CA PRO A 176 -6.19 -0.65 -32.87
C PRO A 176 -5.29 -1.02 -34.05
N GLY A 177 -4.28 -0.18 -34.30
CA GLY A 177 -3.38 -0.31 -35.46
C GLY A 177 -3.84 0.44 -36.70
N THR A 178 -5.11 0.85 -36.80
CA THR A 178 -5.61 1.66 -37.92
C THR A 178 -6.15 3.03 -37.48
N THR A 179 -6.90 3.09 -36.38
CA THR A 179 -7.41 4.36 -35.83
C THR A 179 -6.29 5.14 -35.16
N ALA A 180 -6.23 6.46 -35.42
CA ALA A 180 -5.22 7.33 -34.83
C ALA A 180 -5.33 7.36 -33.30
N VAL A 181 -4.20 7.17 -32.63
CA VAL A 181 -4.11 7.25 -31.16
C VAL A 181 -4.11 8.71 -30.73
N ALA A 182 -5.07 9.09 -29.89
CA ALA A 182 -5.16 10.44 -29.34
C ALA A 182 -4.13 10.67 -28.21
N GLU A 183 -3.90 9.66 -27.38
CA GLU A 183 -2.86 9.67 -26.34
C GLU A 183 -2.44 8.24 -26.00
N ALA A 184 -1.14 8.01 -25.80
CA ALA A 184 -0.61 6.73 -25.36
C ALA A 184 0.05 6.87 -23.98
N LYS A 185 -0.13 5.87 -23.12
CA LYS A 185 0.48 5.77 -21.79
C LYS A 185 1.20 4.45 -21.67
N VAL A 186 2.51 4.51 -21.45
CA VAL A 186 3.35 3.32 -21.24
C VAL A 186 3.49 3.07 -19.74
N GLY A 187 3.45 1.80 -19.34
CA GLY A 187 3.65 1.39 -17.95
C GLY A 187 4.97 1.89 -17.37
N THR A 188 4.92 2.48 -16.18
CA THR A 188 6.10 2.95 -15.44
C THR A 188 5.99 2.60 -13.95
N ALA A 189 7.08 2.77 -13.20
CA ALA A 189 7.09 2.63 -11.74
C ALA A 189 6.31 3.80 -11.11
N GLY A 190 5.01 3.60 -10.91
CA GLY A 190 4.07 4.65 -10.53
C GLY A 190 2.77 4.42 -11.28
N PRO A 191 1.89 3.54 -10.78
CA PRO A 191 0.91 2.88 -11.64
C PRO A 191 -0.15 3.81 -12.22
N PHE A 192 -0.45 4.94 -11.56
CA PHE A 192 -1.51 5.84 -11.94
C PHE A 192 -0.98 7.09 -12.63
N GLN A 193 -1.31 7.24 -13.91
CA GLN A 193 -0.86 8.34 -14.76
C GLN A 193 -2.04 9.27 -15.05
N THR A 194 -1.79 10.59 -14.98
CA THR A 194 -2.79 11.60 -15.38
C THR A 194 -2.93 11.64 -16.89
N VAL A 195 -4.17 11.77 -17.36
CA VAL A 195 -4.51 12.00 -18.78
C VAL A 195 -4.71 13.51 -18.96
N THR A 196 -3.98 14.11 -19.89
CA THR A 196 -4.00 15.57 -20.10
C THR A 196 -4.47 15.97 -21.48
N THR A 197 -4.30 15.11 -22.48
CA THR A 197 -4.58 15.45 -23.89
C THR A 197 -5.88 14.80 -24.35
N ALA A 198 -6.05 13.50 -24.12
CA ALA A 198 -7.22 12.73 -24.53
C ALA A 198 -8.28 12.61 -23.42
N THR A 199 -8.58 13.71 -22.73
CA THR A 199 -9.57 13.74 -21.64
C THR A 199 -11.00 13.44 -22.11
N THR A 200 -11.27 13.57 -23.40
CA THR A 200 -12.57 13.27 -24.04
C THR A 200 -12.55 11.96 -24.84
N ALA A 201 -11.58 11.07 -24.60
CA ALA A 201 -11.50 9.79 -25.30
C ALA A 201 -12.81 8.98 -25.16
N ALA A 202 -13.22 8.36 -26.26
CA ALA A 202 -14.44 7.56 -26.34
C ALA A 202 -14.16 6.05 -26.25
N SER A 203 -12.92 5.62 -26.47
CA SER A 203 -12.50 4.24 -26.27
C SER A 203 -11.02 4.13 -25.89
N TYR A 204 -10.61 2.94 -25.44
CA TYR A 204 -9.22 2.65 -25.12
C TYR A 204 -8.84 1.20 -25.48
N SER A 205 -7.55 0.94 -25.73
CA SER A 205 -7.00 -0.41 -25.86
C SER A 205 -5.79 -0.58 -24.97
N CYS A 206 -5.55 -1.79 -24.47
CA CYS A 206 -4.37 -2.14 -23.66
C CYS A 206 -3.62 -3.28 -24.35
N THR A 207 -2.31 -3.14 -24.51
CA THR A 207 -1.43 -4.18 -25.08
C THR A 207 -0.23 -4.37 -24.17
N CYS A 208 0.14 -5.61 -23.86
CA CYS A 208 1.30 -5.92 -23.02
C CYS A 208 2.28 -6.82 -23.75
N THR A 209 3.57 -6.64 -23.45
CA THR A 209 4.69 -7.43 -23.98
C THR A 209 5.31 -8.31 -22.90
#